data_AF-A0A756QH63-F1
#
_entry.id   AF-A0A756QH63-F1
#
_cell.length_a   1.000
_cell.length_b   1.000
_cell.length_c   1.000
_cell.angle_alpha   90.00
_cell.angle_beta   90.00
_cell.angle_gamma   90.00
#
_symmetry.space_group_name_H-M   'P 1'
#
loop_
_entity.id
_entity.type
_entity.pdbx_description
1 polymer ?
#
loop_
_entity_poly.entity_id
_entity_poly.type
_entity_poly.pdbx_seq_one_letter_code
_entity_poly.pdbx_strand_id
1 'polypeptide(L)' 'GRINQLFERIEAQLRQVLREKRMREGEGYTTDENLLASQLLAFCEGMLSRFVRSEFKYRPTDDFDARWPLIAAQLQ' A
#
# COMPACT_ATOMS: atom_id res chain seq x y z
N GLY A 1 -19.98 1.26 -4.08
CA GLY A 1 -19.91 2.39 -5.02
C GLY A 1 -18.71 2.26 -5.93
N ARG A 2 -18.64 3.01 -7.05
CA ARG A 2 -17.52 2.96 -8.02
C ARG A 2 -16.13 3.11 -7.39
N ILE A 3 -16.02 3.92 -6.33
CA ILE A 3 -14.76 4.14 -5.60
C ILE A 3 -14.31 2.88 -4.86
N ASN A 4 -15.21 2.18 -4.17
CA ASN A 4 -14.85 0.94 -3.47
C ASN A 4 -14.34 -0.12 -4.46
N GLN A 5 -14.99 -0.25 -5.62
CA GLN A 5 -14.55 -1.17 -6.67
C GLN A 5 -13.17 -0.81 -7.24
N LEU A 6 -12.81 0.48 -7.28
CA LEU A 6 -11.48 0.91 -7.67
C LEU A 6 -10.44 0.47 -6.64
N PHE A 7 -10.70 0.72 -5.35
CA PHE A 7 -9.79 0.32 -4.27
C PHE A 7 -9.64 -1.20 -4.17
N GLU A 8 -10.72 -1.97 -4.31
CA GLU A 8 -10.68 -3.44 -4.37
C GLU A 8 -9.79 -3.95 -5.52
N ARG A 9 -9.84 -3.30 -6.69
CA ARG A 9 -8.99 -3.65 -7.84
C ARG A 9 -7.52 -3.31 -7.59
N ILE A 10 -7.23 -2.16 -6.97
CA ILE A 10 -5.87 -1.77 -6.59
C ILE A 10 -5.31 -2.77 -5.57
N GLU A 11 -6.08 -3.11 -4.55
CA GLU A 11 -5.68 -4.10 -3.54
C GLU A 11 -5.40 -5.47 -4.16
N ALA A 12 -6.25 -5.91 -5.09
CA ALA A 12 -6.05 -7.16 -5.80
C ALA A 12 -4.74 -7.17 -6.60
N GLN A 13 -4.39 -6.04 -7.24
CA GLN A 13 -3.11 -5.90 -7.93
C GLN A 13 -1.91 -5.90 -6.97
N LEU A 14 -2.02 -5.22 -5.82
CA LEU A 14 -0.97 -5.27 -4.78
C LEU A 14 -0.73 -6.71 -4.30
N ARG A 15 -1.79 -7.45 -3.99
CA ARG A 15 -1.70 -8.87 -3.62
C ARG A 15 -1.01 -9.71 -4.70
N GLN A 16 -1.35 -9.48 -5.97
CA GLN A 16 -0.75 -10.19 -7.08
C GLN A 16 0.77 -9.94 -7.13
N VAL A 17 1.20 -8.67 -7.06
CA VAL A 17 2.62 -8.31 -7.05
C VAL A 17 3.36 -8.96 -5.88
N LEU A 18 2.77 -8.97 -4.69
CA LEU A 18 3.38 -9.60 -3.51
C LEU A 18 3.54 -11.11 -3.69
N ARG A 19 2.56 -11.79 -4.30
CA ARG A 19 2.64 -13.23 -4.61
C ARG A 19 3.66 -13.56 -5.69
N GLU A 20 3.86 -12.67 -6.66
CA GLU A 20 4.86 -12.85 -7.71
C GLU A 20 6.29 -12.85 -7.14
N LYS A 21 6.56 -12.14 -6.03
CA LYS A 21 7.85 -12.20 -5.33
C LYS A 21 8.23 -13.65 -4.99
N ARG A 22 7.29 -14.40 -4.40
CA ARG A 22 7.49 -15.81 -4.05
C ARG A 22 7.87 -16.66 -5.26
N MET A 23 7.27 -16.39 -6.42
CA MET A 23 7.56 -17.14 -7.65
C MET A 23 8.91 -16.76 -8.26
N ARG A 24 9.32 -15.50 -8.15
CA ARG A 24 10.56 -14.98 -8.77
C ARG A 24 11.80 -15.20 -7.93
N GLU A 25 11.70 -15.03 -6.62
CA GLU A 25 12.83 -15.06 -5.68
C GLU A 25 12.91 -16.39 -4.91
N GLY A 26 11.91 -17.26 -5.04
CA GLY A 26 11.84 -18.56 -4.36
C GLY A 26 11.40 -18.47 -2.90
N GLU A 27 11.51 -17.30 -2.29
CA GLU A 27 11.05 -17.00 -0.93
C GLU A 27 9.87 -16.01 -0.96
N GLY A 28 8.79 -16.38 -0.28
CA GLY A 28 7.64 -15.51 -0.06
C GLY A 28 7.86 -14.59 1.14
N TYR A 29 6.90 -13.70 1.37
CA TYR A 29 6.86 -12.95 2.63
C TYR A 29 6.54 -13.89 3.80
N THR A 30 7.05 -13.55 4.98
CA THR A 30 6.73 -14.24 6.23
C THR A 30 5.30 -13.96 6.68
N THR A 31 4.78 -12.78 6.32
CA THR A 31 3.44 -12.30 6.64
C THR A 31 2.48 -12.56 5.47
N ASP A 32 1.20 -12.82 5.77
CA ASP A 32 0.15 -13.02 4.76
C ASP A 32 0.10 -11.86 3.76
N GLU A 33 0.11 -12.18 2.46
CA GLU A 33 0.15 -11.16 1.41
C GLU A 33 -1.13 -10.32 1.33
N ASN A 34 -2.27 -10.83 1.81
CA ASN A 34 -3.51 -10.04 1.88
C ASN A 34 -3.41 -9.01 3.01
N LEU A 35 -2.83 -9.38 4.16
CA LEU A 35 -2.55 -8.44 5.23
C LEU A 35 -1.59 -7.34 4.76
N LEU A 36 -0.52 -7.69 4.06
CA LEU A 36 0.44 -6.70 3.53
C LEU A 36 -0.21 -5.78 2.49
N ALA A 37 -1.03 -6.31 1.57
CA ALA A 37 -1.72 -5.49 0.57
C ALA A 37 -2.74 -4.54 1.19
N SER A 38 -3.55 -5.00 2.15
CA SER A 38 -4.51 -4.15 2.85
C SER A 38 -3.82 -3.06 3.66
N GLN A 39 -2.66 -3.35 4.26
CA GLN A 39 -1.84 -2.38 4.98
C GLN A 39 -1.27 -1.29 4.06
N LEU A 40 -0.74 -1.66 2.89
CA LEU A 40 -0.29 -0.71 1.87
C LEU A 40 -1.43 0.20 1.39
N LEU A 41 -2.63 -0.39 1.20
CA LEU A 41 -3.81 0.36 0.79
C LEU A 41 -4.26 1.36 1.87
N ALA A 42 -4.31 0.92 3.13
CA ALA A 42 -4.66 1.76 4.27
C ALA A 42 -3.72 2.95 4.42
N PHE A 43 -2.41 2.76 4.17
CA PHE A 43 -1.46 3.87 4.13
C PHE A 43 -1.81 4.89 3.04
N CYS A 44 -2.06 4.44 1.81
CA CYS A 44 -2.46 5.31 0.69
C CYS A 44 -3.75 6.09 0.99
N GLU A 45 -4.77 5.40 1.50
CA GLU A 45 -6.04 6.02 1.89
C GLU A 45 -5.85 7.04 3.03
N GLY A 46 -5.01 6.75 4.02
CA GLY A 46 -4.67 7.67 5.10
C GLY A 46 -4.00 8.95 4.60
N MET A 47 -3.08 8.83 3.65
CA MET A 47 -2.41 9.99 3.02
C MET A 47 -3.38 10.84 2.20
N LEU A 48 -4.25 10.20 1.41
CA LEU A 48 -5.29 10.91 0.64
C LEU A 48 -6.32 11.58 1.55
N SER A 49 -6.77 10.90 2.60
CA SER A 49 -7.69 11.45 3.61
C SER A 49 -7.07 12.64 4.33
N ARG A 50 -5.79 12.57 4.72
CA ARG A 50 -5.08 13.69 5.33
C ARG A 50 -4.96 14.88 4.38
N PHE A 51 -4.64 14.64 3.11
CA PHE A 51 -4.56 15.67 2.08
C PHE A 51 -5.88 16.44 1.95
N VAL A 52 -7.01 15.72 1.79
CA VAL A 52 -8.35 16.32 1.68
C VAL A 52 -8.74 17.08 2.95
N ARG A 53 -8.58 16.47 4.14
CA ARG A 53 -8.91 17.12 5.43
C ARG A 53 -8.08 18.36 5.73
N SER A 54 -6.90 18.47 5.12
CA SER A 54 -6.00 19.61 5.28
C SER A 54 -6.21 20.71 4.24
N GLU A 55 -7.29 20.64 3.46
CA GLU A 55 -7.54 21.55 2.33
C GLU A 55 -6.34 21.62 1.38
N PHE A 56 -5.78 20.44 1.06
CA PHE A 56 -4.65 20.27 0.15
C PHE A 56 -3.30 20.80 0.67
N LYS A 57 -3.20 21.15 1.95
CA LYS A 57 -1.96 21.63 2.58
C LYS A 57 -0.88 20.56 2.69
N TYR A 58 -1.23 19.33 3.07
CA TYR A 58 -0.27 18.22 3.24
C TYR A 58 -0.29 17.30 2.04
N ARG A 59 0.71 17.38 1.16
CA ARG A 59 0.73 16.58 -0.07
C ARG A 59 1.01 15.11 0.27
N PRO A 60 0.33 14.15 -0.37
CA PRO A 60 0.53 12.72 -0.12
C PRO A 60 1.96 12.23 -0.33
N THR A 61 2.73 12.93 -1.17
CA THR A 61 4.11 12.59 -1.52
C THR A 61 5.16 13.30 -0.66
N ASP A 62 4.75 14.16 0.28
CA ASP A 62 5.69 14.82 1.19
C ASP A 62 6.40 13.75 2.05
N ASP A 63 7.74 13.82 2.06
CA ASP A 63 8.65 12.88 2.74
C ASP A 63 8.54 11.42 2.28
N PHE A 64 8.08 11.15 1.05
CA PHE A 64 7.90 9.78 0.57
C PHE A 64 9.17 8.93 0.69
N ASP A 65 10.34 9.48 0.35
CA ASP A 65 11.63 8.77 0.43
C ASP A 65 11.99 8.36 1.87
N ALA A 66 11.52 9.11 2.88
CA ALA A 66 11.70 8.76 4.29
C ALA A 66 10.60 7.82 4.80
N ARG A 67 9.39 7.90 4.25
CA ARG A 67 8.24 7.04 4.62
C ARG A 67 8.37 5.64 4.03
N TRP A 68 8.85 5.54 2.79
CA TRP A 68 8.94 4.27 2.07
C TRP A 68 9.77 3.21 2.82
N PRO A 69 10.96 3.50 3.37
CA PRO A 69 11.70 2.55 4.19
C PRO A 69 10.91 2.02 5.40
N LEU A 70 10.09 2.86 6.05
CA LEU A 70 9.26 2.45 7.20
C LEU A 70 8.12 1.50 6.79
N ILE A 71 7.60 1.67 5.58
CA ILE A 71 6.56 0.80 5.01
C ILE A 71 7.20 -0.49 4.50
N ALA A 72 8.29 -0.38 3.76
CA ALA A 72 9.04 -1.52 3.23
C ALA A 72 9.58 -2.42 4.35
N ALA A 73 9.91 -1.86 5.52
CA ALA A 73 10.28 -2.65 6.70
C ALA A 73 9.17 -3.59 7.20
N GLN A 74 7.90 -3.36 6.83
CA GLN A 74 6.78 -4.27 7.12
C GLN A 74 6.70 -5.43 6.11
N LEU A 75 7.37 -5.31 4.96
CA LEU A 75 7.43 -6.31 3.91
C LEU A 75 8.64 -7.25 4.15
N GLN A 76 8.60 -8.04 5.23
CA GLN A 76 9.63 -9.03 5.58
C GLN A 76 9.33 -10.39 4.92
#